data_AF-A0A800AE13-F1
#
_entry.id   AF-A0A800AE13-F1
#
_cell.length_a   1.000
_cell.length_b   1.000
_cell.length_c   1.000
_cell.angle_alpha   90.00
_cell.angle_beta   90.00
_cell.angle_gamma   90.00
#
_symmetry.space_group_name_H-M   'P 1'
#
loop_
_entity.id
_entity.type
_entity.pdbx_description
1 polymer ?
#
loop_
_entity_poly.entity_id
_entity_poly.type
_entity_poly.pdbx_seq_one_letter_code
_entity_poly.pdbx_strand_id
1 'polypeptide(L)' 'MLRQTLTYAILIGIACIMALSLSINTSLALTGDEILKKVDQTANAPKDRVATLKMVLVDKNGEKKERE' A
#
# COMPACT_ATOMS: atom_id res chain seq x y z
N MET A 1 -35.95 33.66 24.92
CA MET A 1 -34.71 33.14 25.53
C MET A 1 -34.30 31.78 24.94
N LEU A 2 -35.18 30.77 24.87
CA LEU A 2 -34.85 29.41 24.39
C LEU A 2 -34.35 29.32 22.92
N ARG A 3 -34.86 30.17 22.01
CA ARG A 3 -34.40 30.21 20.60
C ARG A 3 -32.97 30.74 20.45
N GLN A 4 -32.57 31.65 21.35
CA GLN A 4 -31.29 32.35 21.27
C GLN A 4 -30.15 31.45 21.80
N THR A 5 -30.41 30.67 22.85
CA THR A 5 -29.48 29.65 23.36
C THR A 5 -29.25 28.52 22.35
N LEU A 6 -30.26 28.16 21.56
CA LEU A 6 -30.15 27.15 20.51
C LEU A 6 -29.23 27.59 19.36
N THR A 7 -29.33 28.85 18.91
CA THR A 7 -28.47 29.39 17.86
C THR A 7 -27.00 29.48 18.27
N TYR A 8 -26.71 29.82 19.53
CA TYR A 8 -25.33 29.84 20.03
C TYR A 8 -24.73 28.43 20.16
N ALA A 9 -25.52 27.44 20.57
CA ALA A 9 -25.07 26.05 20.64
C ALA A 9 -24.69 25.51 19.25
N ILE A 10 -25.46 25.84 18.21
CA ILE A 10 -25.16 25.45 16.82
C ILE A 10 -23.88 26.13 16.32
N LEU A 11 -23.69 27.42 16.61
CA LEU A 11 -22.48 28.15 16.21
C LEU A 11 -21.21 27.62 16.88
N ILE A 12 -21.28 27.28 18.17
CA ILE A 12 -20.17 26.66 18.90
C ILE A 12 -19.88 25.26 18.33
N GLY A 13 -20.91 24.48 18.03
CA GLY A 13 -20.77 23.17 17.39
C GLY A 13 -20.05 23.26 16.04
N ILE A 14 -20.44 24.21 15.18
CA ILE A 14 -19.79 24.45 13.88
C ILE A 14 -18.34 24.90 14.07
N ALA A 15 -18.06 25.80 15.01
CA ALA A 15 -16.71 26.26 15.31
C ALA A 15 -15.80 25.11 15.81
N CYS A 16 -16.33 24.21 16.63
CA CYS A 16 -15.60 23.02 17.08
C CYS A 16 -15.28 22.07 15.91
N ILE A 17 -16.26 21.80 15.04
CA ILE A 17 -16.06 20.94 13.87
C ILE A 17 -15.00 21.52 12.93
N MET A 18 -15.00 22.85 12.75
CA MET A 18 -14.03 23.56 11.90
C MET A 18 -12.62 23.59 12.51
N ALA A 19 -12.49 23.59 13.84
CA ALA A 19 -11.20 23.49 14.52
C ALA A 19 -10.59 22.06 14.42
N LEU A 20 -11.44 21.03 14.45
CA LEU A 20 -11.03 19.63 14.35
C LEU A 20 -10.49 19.27 12.95
N SER A 21 -11.00 19.87 11.88
CA SER A 21 -10.58 19.59 10.51
C SER A 21 -9.20 20.14 10.14
N LEU A 22 -8.63 21.04 10.94
CA LEU A 22 -7.33 21.68 10.65
C LEU A 22 -6.12 20.75 10.88
N SER A 23 -6.32 19.63 11.58
CA SER A 23 -5.23 18.74 12.03
C SER A 23 -4.91 17.59 11.05
N ILE A 24 -5.56 17.53 9.88
CA ILE A 24 -5.42 16.42 8.92
C ILE A 24 -4.46 16.81 7.80
N ASN A 25 -3.19 17.06 8.15
CA ASN A 25 -2.13 17.33 7.16
C ASN A 25 -0.96 16.34 7.29
N THR A 26 -1.26 15.07 7.55
CA THR A 26 -0.29 13.98 7.36
C THR A 26 -0.31 13.55 5.91
N SER A 27 0.53 14.20 5.10
CA SER A 27 0.84 13.72 3.75
C SER A 27 1.46 12.32 3.87
N LEU A 28 0.72 11.29 3.47
CA LEU A 28 1.20 9.90 3.36
C LEU A 28 2.11 9.69 2.13
N ALA A 29 2.76 10.76 1.67
CA ALA A 29 3.65 10.69 0.52
C ALA A 29 4.96 10.04 0.96
N LEU A 30 5.26 8.90 0.35
CA LEU A 30 6.53 8.22 0.53
C LEU A 30 7.66 9.13 0.02
N THR A 31 8.66 9.37 0.84
CA THR A 31 9.83 10.16 0.47
C THR A 31 10.65 9.43 -0.60
N GLY A 32 11.45 10.17 -1.38
CA GLY A 32 12.33 9.56 -2.40
C GLY A 32 13.28 8.52 -1.81
N ASP A 33 13.80 8.77 -0.61
CA ASP A 33 14.70 7.87 0.10
C ASP A 33 14.01 6.56 0.52
N GLU A 34 12.75 6.63 0.96
CA GLU A 34 11.96 5.45 1.29
C GLU A 34 11.67 4.59 0.05
N ILE A 35 11.46 5.21 -1.11
CA ILE A 35 11.33 4.49 -2.39
C ILE A 35 12.64 3.78 -2.73
N LEU A 36 13.77 4.49 -2.68
CA LEU A 36 15.09 3.93 -2.98
C LEU A 36 15.43 2.76 -2.04
N LYS A 37 15.12 2.91 -0.74
CA LYS A 37 15.31 1.86 0.26
C LYS A 37 14.48 0.62 -0.03
N LYS A 38 13.23 0.80 -0.46
CA LYS A 38 12.35 -0.32 -0.81
C LYS A 38 12.80 -1.05 -2.09
N VAL A 39 13.31 -0.30 -3.07
CA VAL A 39 13.90 -0.85 -4.29
C VAL A 39 15.14 -1.68 -3.94
N ASP A 40 16.03 -1.12 -3.12
CA ASP A 40 17.25 -1.81 -2.67
C ASP A 40 16.92 -3.10 -1.89
N GLN A 41 15.94 -3.04 -0.99
CA GLN A 41 15.43 -4.22 -0.28
C GLN A 41 14.86 -5.28 -1.22
N THR A 42 14.19 -4.89 -2.30
CA THR A 42 13.62 -5.84 -3.27
C THR A 42 14.70 -6.46 -4.17
N ALA A 43 15.69 -5.66 -4.57
CA ALA A 43 16.79 -6.10 -5.42
C ALA A 43 17.77 -7.02 -4.67
N ASN A 44 18.04 -6.71 -3.40
CA ASN A 44 18.93 -7.48 -2.52
C ASN A 44 18.19 -8.51 -1.67
N ALA A 45 16.87 -8.65 -1.82
CA ALA A 45 16.13 -9.71 -1.16
C ALA A 45 16.76 -11.06 -1.55
N PRO A 46 17.00 -11.96 -0.58
CA PRO A 46 17.51 -13.29 -0.89
C PRO A 46 16.58 -13.92 -1.91
N LYS A 47 17.12 -14.19 -3.11
CA LYS A 47 16.42 -14.92 -4.17
C LYS A 47 16.34 -16.38 -3.72
N ASP A 48 15.50 -16.66 -2.72
CA ASP A 48 15.22 -18.00 -2.22
C ASP A 48 14.35 -18.76 -3.21
N ARG A 49 14.85 -18.93 -4.45
CA ARG A 49 14.47 -19.99 -5.39
C ARG A 49 15.68 -20.23 -6.29
N VAL A 50 16.51 -21.20 -5.93
CA VAL A 50 17.24 -21.96 -6.95
C VAL A 50 16.16 -22.67 -7.76
N ALA A 51 15.72 -22.04 -8.85
CA ALA A 51 14.71 -22.60 -9.71
C ALA A 51 15.37 -23.68 -10.58
N THR A 52 15.32 -24.93 -10.13
CA THR A 52 15.67 -26.07 -10.98
C THR A 52 14.50 -26.32 -11.95
N LEU A 53 14.64 -25.83 -13.18
CA LEU A 53 13.62 -25.97 -14.23
C LEU A 53 13.85 -27.27 -15.01
N LYS A 54 13.15 -28.35 -14.63
CA LYS A 54 13.13 -29.59 -15.42
C LYS A 54 12.14 -29.44 -16.59
N MET A 55 12.62 -29.51 -17.84
CA MET A 55 11.75 -29.48 -19.02
C MET A 55 11.49 -30.89 -19.53
N VAL A 56 10.22 -31.30 -19.59
CA VAL A 56 9.79 -32.59 -20.16
C VAL A 56 9.02 -32.34 -21.44
N LEU A 57 9.60 -32.73 -22.57
CA LEU A 57 8.95 -32.71 -23.89
C LEU A 57 8.30 -34.08 -24.12
N VAL A 58 6.99 -34.11 -24.33
CA VAL A 58 6.24 -35.32 -24.70
C VAL A 58 5.81 -35.19 -26.15
N ASP A 59 6.24 -36.12 -27.00
CA ASP A 59 5.84 -36.13 -28.40
C ASP A 59 4.47 -36.81 -28.63
N LYS A 60 3.97 -36.74 -29.87
CA LYS A 60 2.66 -37.32 -30.25
C LYS A 60 2.59 -38.85 -30.13
N ASN A 61 3.73 -39.52 -30.02
CA ASN A 61 3.84 -40.97 -29.86
C ASN A 61 4.04 -41.37 -28.39
N GLY A 62 4.09 -40.39 -27.48
CA GLY A 62 4.26 -40.59 -26.05
C GLY A 62 5.73 -40.66 -25.59
N GLU A 63 6.72 -40.43 -26.45
CA GLU A 63 8.12 -40.43 -26.05
C GLU A 63 8.46 -39.15 -25.26
N LYS A 64 9.18 -39.34 -24.14
CA LYS A 64 9.60 -38.27 -23.24
C LYS A 64 11.06 -37.92 -23.48
N LYS A 65 11.36 -36.64 -23.72
CA LYS A 65 12.72 -36.10 -23.70
C LYS A 65 12.88 -35.18 -22.50
N GLU A 66 13.79 -35.54 -21.61
CA GLU A 66 14.15 -34.72 -20.45
C GLU A 66 15.37 -33.85 -20.77
N ARG A 67 15.32 -32.59 -20.31
CA ARG A 67 16.44 -31.63 -20.34
C ARG A 67 16.57 -31.05 -18.93
N GLU A 68 17.76 -31.17 -18.34
CA GLU A 68 18.17 -30.57 -17.07
C GLU A 68 18.68 -29.15 -17.26
#